data_AF-A0AAD8FZ97-F1
#
_entry.id   AF-A0AAD8FZ97-F1
#
_cell.length_a   1.000
_cell.length_b   1.000
_cell.length_c   1.000
_cell.angle_alpha   90.00
_cell.angle_beta   90.00
_cell.angle_gamma   90.00
#
_symmetry.space_group_name_H-M   'P 1'
#
loop_
_entity.id
_entity.type
_entity.pdbx_description
1 polymer ?
#
loop_
_entity_poly.entity_id
_entity_poly.type
_entity_poly.pdbx_seq_one_letter_code
_entity_poly.pdbx_strand_id
1 'polypeptide(L)'
;MALTPEDVPVATVTDGSRVVPLESGSTHFLTSEKDMIKTLLHECLQAKEFAYCPYSKFRVGAALMTKEGNIFVGCNVENACYNLGVCAERTAIQKAISEGHMNFRAIAIASDLEDQFISPCGACRQVMREFGTEWDVFLSRPDGSYLKMTVDELLPMSFGPEDLRKKKVFSVHNGC
;
A
#
# COMPACT_ATOMS: atom_id res chain seq x y z
N MET A 1 24.15 7.43 15.22
CA MET A 1 24.67 8.11 14.01
C MET A 1 23.52 8.12 13.03
N ALA A 2 22.91 9.28 12.77
CA ALA A 2 21.84 9.37 11.77
C ALA A 2 22.48 9.20 10.39
N LEU A 3 21.92 8.34 9.55
CA LEU A 3 22.35 8.20 8.16
C LEU A 3 22.21 9.57 7.48
N THR A 4 23.27 10.00 6.80
CA THR A 4 23.25 11.29 6.10
C THR A 4 22.41 11.16 4.83
N PRO A 5 21.90 12.26 4.26
CA PRO A 5 21.25 12.24 2.94
C PRO A 5 22.11 11.61 1.83
N GLU A 6 23.43 11.49 2.04
CA GLU A 6 24.39 10.89 1.10
C GLU A 6 24.43 9.35 1.18
N ASP A 7 24.00 8.76 2.30
CA ASP A 7 23.91 7.31 2.51
C ASP A 7 22.64 6.69 1.88
N VAL A 8 21.74 7.54 1.37
CA VAL A 8 20.48 7.15 0.77
C VAL A 8 20.55 7.46 -0.72
N PRO A 9 20.57 6.46 -1.61
CA PRO A 9 20.42 6.71 -3.03
C PRO A 9 19.01 7.26 -3.26
N VAL A 10 18.86 8.59 -3.29
CA VAL A 10 17.69 9.23 -3.87
C VAL A 10 17.74 8.88 -5.35
N ALA A 11 16.69 8.24 -5.87
CA ALA A 11 16.55 8.00 -7.29
C ALA A 11 16.61 9.36 -8.02
N THR A 12 17.76 9.69 -8.62
CA THR A 12 17.90 10.83 -9.50
C THR A 12 17.56 10.39 -10.91
N VAL A 13 16.31 10.60 -11.33
CA VAL A 13 15.95 10.55 -12.76
C VAL A 13 16.29 11.91 -13.35
N THR A 14 17.30 11.95 -14.22
CA THR A 14 17.64 13.13 -15.01
C THR A 14 16.73 13.21 -16.23
N ASP A 15 15.57 13.85 -16.09
CA ASP A 15 14.88 14.45 -17.23
C ASP A 15 14.12 15.72 -16.82
N GLY A 16 14.59 16.85 -17.35
CA GLY A 16 13.77 17.91 -17.97
C GLY A 16 12.71 18.70 -17.20
N SER A 17 12.18 18.23 -16.07
CA SER A 17 11.08 18.91 -15.39
C SER A 17 11.03 18.51 -13.93
N ARG A 18 11.54 19.42 -13.08
CA ARG A 18 11.25 19.62 -11.65
C ARG A 18 10.86 18.37 -10.85
N VAL A 19 11.63 18.08 -9.79
CA VAL A 19 11.11 17.36 -8.62
C VAL A 19 9.91 18.17 -8.10
N VAL A 20 8.72 17.82 -8.55
CA VAL A 20 7.47 18.35 -8.02
C VAL A 20 7.15 17.52 -6.79
N PRO A 21 6.79 18.15 -5.66
CA PRO A 21 6.16 17.43 -4.56
C PRO A 21 5.04 16.56 -5.12
N LEU A 22 4.97 15.33 -4.66
CA LEU A 22 3.89 14.39 -4.98
C LEU A 22 2.57 15.02 -4.53
N GLU A 23 1.87 15.70 -5.45
CA GLU A 23 0.59 16.35 -5.17
C GLU A 23 -0.42 15.27 -4.75
N SER A 24 -0.64 15.13 -3.44
CA SER A 24 -1.69 14.26 -2.92
C SER A 24 -3.05 14.85 -3.27
N GLY A 25 -3.99 13.98 -3.64
CA GLY A 25 -5.40 14.36 -3.72
C GLY A 25 -5.91 14.76 -5.11
N SER A 26 -5.16 14.50 -6.18
CA SER A 26 -5.65 14.66 -7.55
C SER A 26 -6.95 13.87 -7.74
N THR A 27 -8.03 14.57 -8.09
CA THR A 27 -9.35 13.96 -8.30
C THR A 27 -9.45 13.56 -9.76
N HIS A 28 -9.52 12.25 -10.04
CA HIS A 28 -9.65 11.76 -11.41
C HIS A 28 -11.11 11.34 -11.70
N PHE A 29 -11.77 12.06 -12.61
CA PHE A 29 -13.04 11.60 -13.20
C PHE A 29 -12.73 10.53 -14.26
N LEU A 30 -12.62 9.28 -13.82
CA LEU A 30 -12.28 8.16 -14.70
C LEU A 30 -13.53 7.65 -15.41
N THR A 31 -13.45 7.60 -16.74
CA THR A 31 -14.55 7.20 -17.63
C THR A 31 -14.74 5.69 -17.75
N SER A 32 -13.74 4.87 -17.35
CA SER A 32 -13.83 3.40 -17.42
C SER A 32 -12.99 2.69 -16.34
N GLU A 33 -13.34 1.44 -16.00
CA GLU A 33 -12.54 0.59 -15.10
C GLU A 33 -11.11 0.38 -15.62
N LYS A 34 -10.96 0.28 -16.94
CA LYS A 34 -9.65 0.11 -17.58
C LYS A 34 -8.74 1.32 -17.36
N ASP A 35 -9.29 2.53 -17.45
CA ASP A 35 -8.52 3.76 -17.20
C ASP A 35 -8.08 3.84 -15.75
N MET A 36 -8.97 3.47 -14.82
CA MET A 36 -8.66 3.40 -13.38
C MET A 36 -7.49 2.46 -13.09
N ILE A 37 -7.52 1.24 -13.63
CA ILE A 37 -6.44 0.27 -13.45
C ILE A 37 -5.13 0.82 -14.03
N LYS A 38 -5.18 1.37 -15.24
CA LYS A 38 -3.99 1.93 -15.90
C LYS A 38 -3.38 3.07 -15.06
N THR A 39 -4.20 3.96 -14.53
CA THR A 39 -3.74 5.04 -13.65
C THR A 39 -3.11 4.47 -12.39
N LEU A 40 -3.78 3.54 -11.68
CA LEU A 40 -3.25 2.96 -10.45
C LEU A 40 -1.92 2.22 -10.67
N LEU A 41 -1.79 1.45 -11.75
CA LEU A 41 -0.54 0.76 -12.10
C LEU A 41 0.58 1.74 -12.44
N HIS A 42 0.27 2.85 -13.11
CA HIS A 42 1.25 3.90 -13.37
C HIS A 42 1.73 4.56 -12.07
N GLU A 43 0.79 4.98 -11.22
CA GLU A 43 1.09 5.68 -9.97
C GLU A 43 1.88 4.82 -8.98
N CYS A 44 1.56 3.52 -8.85
CA CYS A 44 2.32 2.66 -7.93
C CYS A 44 3.75 2.40 -8.43
N LEU A 45 3.96 2.35 -9.74
CA LEU A 45 5.31 2.27 -10.34
C LEU A 45 6.11 3.54 -10.07
N GLN A 46 5.51 4.73 -10.21
CA GLN A 46 6.19 6.00 -9.88
C GLN A 46 6.50 6.09 -8.38
N ALA A 47 5.56 5.69 -7.52
CA ALA A 47 5.73 5.72 -6.07
C ALA A 47 6.92 4.87 -5.59
N LYS A 48 7.21 3.76 -6.28
CA LYS A 48 8.33 2.85 -5.95
C LYS A 48 9.69 3.55 -5.98
N GLU A 49 9.87 4.57 -6.83
CA GLU A 49 11.13 5.33 -6.93
C GLU A 49 11.47 6.12 -5.68
N PHE A 50 10.49 6.35 -4.79
CA PHE A 50 10.68 7.05 -3.52
C PHE A 50 10.95 6.10 -2.33
N ALA A 51 11.07 4.80 -2.56
CA ALA A 51 11.30 3.82 -1.49
C ALA A 51 12.61 4.09 -0.74
N TYR A 52 12.52 4.14 0.59
CA TYR A 52 13.68 4.15 1.47
C TYR A 52 13.93 2.71 1.93
N CYS A 53 14.78 1.98 1.20
CA CYS A 53 15.05 0.58 1.49
C CYS A 53 16.54 0.20 1.39
N PRO A 54 17.44 0.87 2.14
CA PRO A 54 18.87 0.61 2.04
C PRO A 54 19.26 -0.79 2.55
N TYR A 55 18.41 -1.43 3.37
CA TYR A 55 18.72 -2.71 4.00
C TYR A 55 18.33 -3.88 3.10
N SER A 56 17.06 -3.93 2.65
CA SER A 56 16.61 -5.00 1.76
C SER A 56 16.97 -4.77 0.30
N LYS A 57 17.14 -3.50 -0.11
CA LYS A 57 17.23 -3.08 -1.52
C LYS A 57 16.03 -3.54 -2.34
N PHE A 58 14.89 -3.73 -1.69
CA PHE A 58 13.66 -4.21 -2.30
C PHE A 58 12.62 -3.08 -2.30
N ARG A 59 12.45 -2.44 -3.45
CA ARG A 59 11.55 -1.29 -3.58
C ARG A 59 10.12 -1.76 -3.81
N VAL A 60 9.19 -1.15 -3.07
CA VAL A 60 7.75 -1.37 -3.23
C VAL A 60 7.06 -0.02 -3.30
N GLY A 61 6.18 0.14 -4.28
CA GLY A 61 5.28 1.28 -4.41
C GLY A 61 3.82 0.84 -4.36
N ALA A 62 2.95 1.70 -3.85
CA ALA A 62 1.52 1.48 -3.80
C ALA A 62 0.76 2.74 -4.19
N ALA A 63 -0.38 2.57 -4.86
CA ALA A 63 -1.31 3.65 -5.20
C ALA A 63 -2.73 3.23 -4.82
N LEU A 64 -3.38 4.02 -3.98
CA LEU A 64 -4.69 3.80 -3.41
C LEU A 64 -5.68 4.80 -3.99
N MET A 65 -6.78 4.30 -4.54
CA MET A 65 -7.90 5.11 -5.02
C MET A 65 -9.08 5.04 -4.06
N THR A 66 -9.59 6.21 -3.71
CA THR A 66 -10.82 6.37 -2.93
C THR A 66 -12.06 6.21 -3.82
N LYS A 67 -13.25 6.03 -3.22
CA LYS A 67 -14.51 5.99 -3.98
C LYS A 67 -14.84 7.33 -4.64
N GLU A 68 -14.31 8.42 -4.09
CA GLU A 68 -14.43 9.78 -4.60
C GLU A 68 -13.44 10.07 -5.76
N GLY A 69 -12.51 9.16 -6.05
CA GLY A 69 -11.58 9.26 -7.17
C GLY A 69 -10.26 9.96 -6.85
N ASN A 70 -10.00 10.29 -5.58
CA ASN A 70 -8.69 10.77 -5.13
C ASN A 70 -7.68 9.62 -5.08
N ILE A 71 -6.44 9.91 -5.47
CA ILE A 71 -5.32 8.96 -5.43
C ILE A 71 -4.30 9.37 -4.37
N PHE A 72 -3.88 8.37 -3.59
CA PHE A 72 -2.84 8.48 -2.58
C PHE A 72 -1.78 7.42 -2.85
N VAL A 73 -0.52 7.84 -2.93
CA VAL A 73 0.60 6.91 -3.14
C VAL A 73 1.44 6.74 -1.88
N GLY A 74 2.17 5.64 -1.83
CA GLY A 74 3.12 5.33 -0.77
C GLY A 74 4.24 4.41 -1.25
N CYS A 75 5.33 4.39 -0.50
CA CYS A 75 6.47 3.50 -0.71
C CYS A 75 6.85 2.84 0.62
N ASN A 76 7.65 1.77 0.56
CA ASN A 76 8.23 1.20 1.78
C ASN A 76 9.33 2.10 2.34
N VAL A 77 9.33 2.23 3.66
CA VAL A 77 10.34 2.99 4.42
C VAL A 77 10.87 2.09 5.51
N GLU A 78 12.13 1.69 5.36
CA GLU A 78 12.83 0.80 6.28
C GLU A 78 13.44 1.56 7.46
N ASN A 79 13.94 0.80 8.42
CA ASN A 79 14.65 1.31 9.57
C ASN A 79 15.72 0.30 10.01
N ALA A 80 16.80 0.77 10.63
CA ALA A 80 17.83 -0.10 11.20
C ALA A 80 17.23 -1.12 12.19
N CYS A 81 16.20 -0.71 12.94
CA CYS A 81 15.37 -1.59 13.73
C CYS A 81 14.23 -2.12 12.84
N TYR A 82 14.38 -3.32 12.28
CA TYR A 82 13.55 -3.81 11.16
C TYR A 82 12.04 -3.83 11.45
N ASN A 83 11.64 -4.03 12.70
CA ASN A 83 10.23 -4.00 13.12
C ASN A 83 9.59 -2.61 13.06
N LEU A 84 10.37 -1.54 12.93
CA LEU A 84 9.88 -0.16 12.78
C LEU A 84 9.65 0.23 11.32
N GLY A 85 10.01 -0.62 10.36
CA GLY A 85 9.74 -0.38 8.95
C GLY A 85 8.24 -0.38 8.62
N VAL A 86 7.85 0.39 7.60
CA VAL A 86 6.48 0.46 7.09
C VAL A 86 6.45 0.07 5.60
N CYS A 87 5.42 -0.67 5.21
CA CYS A 87 5.23 -1.11 3.83
C CYS A 87 4.50 -0.04 3.01
N ALA A 88 4.67 -0.08 1.69
CA ALA A 88 4.09 0.88 0.75
C ALA A 88 2.57 1.02 0.88
N GLU A 89 1.86 -0.10 1.05
CA GLU A 89 0.41 -0.14 1.16
C GLU A 89 -0.06 0.60 2.41
N ARG A 90 0.63 0.38 3.54
CA ARG A 90 0.34 1.06 4.81
C ARG A 90 0.67 2.54 4.71
N THR A 91 1.76 2.93 4.07
CA THR A 91 2.09 4.34 3.80
C THR A 91 0.98 5.04 3.01
N ALA A 92 0.49 4.44 1.92
CA ALA A 92 -0.58 5.00 1.09
C ALA A 92 -1.91 5.13 1.85
N ILE A 93 -2.29 4.07 2.58
CA ILE A 93 -3.52 4.04 3.39
C ILE A 93 -3.45 5.08 4.52
N GLN A 94 -2.34 5.13 5.25
CA GLN A 94 -2.14 6.10 6.34
C GLN A 94 -2.23 7.55 5.83
N LYS A 95 -1.65 7.82 4.65
CA LYS A 95 -1.75 9.13 4.01
C LYS A 95 -3.20 9.50 3.71
N ALA A 96 -3.94 8.62 3.02
CA ALA A 96 -5.36 8.85 2.71
C ALA A 96 -6.21 9.12 3.97
N ILE A 97 -6.02 8.32 5.02
CA ILE A 97 -6.75 8.48 6.29
C ILE A 97 -6.41 9.82 6.95
N SER A 98 -5.13 10.19 6.98
CA SER A 98 -4.70 11.46 7.58
C SER A 98 -5.26 12.69 6.86
N GLU A 99 -5.62 12.54 5.58
CA GLU A 99 -6.27 13.55 4.75
C GLU A 99 -7.80 13.41 4.72
N GLY A 100 -8.39 12.54 5.57
CA GLY A 100 -9.84 12.44 5.77
C GLY A 100 -10.56 11.42 4.89
N HIS A 101 -9.84 10.58 4.15
CA HIS A 101 -10.42 9.58 3.24
C HIS A 101 -10.37 8.18 3.82
N MET A 102 -11.54 7.54 4.01
CA MET A 102 -11.67 6.19 4.56
C MET A 102 -12.49 5.24 3.68
N ASN A 103 -13.00 5.73 2.53
CA ASN A 103 -13.77 4.94 1.58
C ASN A 103 -12.89 4.52 0.40
N PHE A 104 -12.39 3.29 0.42
CA PHE A 104 -11.47 2.83 -0.62
C PHE A 104 -12.20 2.07 -1.73
N ARG A 105 -11.69 2.26 -2.95
CA ARG A 105 -12.17 1.57 -4.16
C ARG A 105 -11.20 0.48 -4.58
N ALA A 106 -9.91 0.83 -4.66
CA ALA A 106 -8.88 -0.09 -5.10
C ALA A 106 -7.48 0.35 -4.67
N ILE A 107 -6.54 -0.58 -4.59
CA ILE A 107 -5.11 -0.30 -4.43
C ILE A 107 -4.29 -1.14 -5.43
N ALA A 108 -3.29 -0.54 -6.06
CA ALA A 108 -2.28 -1.26 -6.85
C ALA A 108 -0.93 -1.27 -6.13
N ILE A 109 -0.18 -2.36 -6.27
CA ILE A 109 1.11 -2.58 -5.63
C ILE A 109 2.12 -3.01 -6.69
N ALA A 110 3.29 -2.38 -6.70
CA ALA A 110 4.39 -2.69 -7.60
C ALA A 110 5.69 -2.96 -6.82
N SER A 111 6.53 -3.85 -7.35
CA SER A 111 7.89 -4.10 -6.85
C SER A 111 8.88 -4.26 -8.00
N ASP A 112 10.10 -4.69 -7.70
CA ASP A 112 11.12 -5.08 -8.67
C ASP A 112 11.10 -6.60 -9.02
N LEU A 113 10.08 -7.36 -8.60
CA LEU A 113 9.96 -8.79 -8.92
C LEU A 113 9.42 -9.02 -10.34
N GLU A 114 10.25 -9.59 -11.23
CA GLU A 114 9.86 -9.87 -12.61
C GLU A 114 9.03 -11.16 -12.75
N ASP A 115 9.36 -12.20 -12.00
CA ASP A 115 8.82 -13.55 -12.16
C ASP A 115 7.54 -13.81 -11.34
N GLN A 116 7.17 -12.90 -10.43
CA GLN A 116 6.08 -13.08 -9.47
C GLN A 116 5.28 -11.80 -9.26
N PHE A 117 3.96 -11.93 -9.05
CA PHE A 117 3.15 -10.80 -8.63
C PHE A 117 3.47 -10.44 -7.18
N ILE A 118 3.71 -9.15 -6.90
CA ILE A 118 3.94 -8.71 -5.52
C ILE A 118 2.66 -8.87 -4.70
N SER A 119 2.73 -9.64 -3.61
CA SER A 119 1.60 -9.86 -2.72
C SER A 119 1.73 -9.02 -1.45
N PRO A 120 0.66 -8.36 -0.96
CA PRO A 120 0.72 -7.62 0.30
C PRO A 120 0.98 -8.57 1.46
N CYS A 121 1.81 -8.14 2.41
CA CYS A 121 2.07 -8.93 3.61
C CYS A 121 0.82 -9.00 4.51
N GLY A 122 0.78 -9.97 5.44
CA GLY A 122 -0.38 -10.16 6.32
C GLY A 122 -0.77 -8.90 7.12
N ALA A 123 0.21 -8.09 7.55
CA ALA A 123 -0.05 -6.84 8.25
C ALA A 123 -0.73 -5.79 7.36
N CYS A 124 -0.32 -5.68 6.09
CA CYS A 124 -0.97 -4.80 5.12
C CYS A 124 -2.41 -5.24 4.84
N ARG A 125 -2.63 -6.55 4.64
CA ARG A 125 -3.98 -7.12 4.44
C ARG A 125 -4.89 -6.80 5.62
N GLN A 126 -4.39 -6.93 6.84
CA GLN A 126 -5.16 -6.63 8.06
C GLN A 126 -5.50 -5.14 8.17
N VAL A 127 -4.58 -4.24 7.80
CA VAL A 127 -4.86 -2.80 7.74
C VAL A 127 -5.89 -2.48 6.65
N MET A 128 -5.77 -3.08 5.46
CA MET A 128 -6.76 -2.92 4.40
C MET A 128 -8.16 -3.33 4.86
N ARG A 129 -8.25 -4.49 5.53
CA ARG A 129 -9.50 -5.08 6.04
C ARG A 129 -10.25 -4.20 7.03
N GLU A 130 -9.53 -3.37 7.80
CA GLU A 130 -10.16 -2.41 8.73
C GLU A 130 -11.10 -1.43 8.00
N PHE A 131 -10.84 -1.15 6.72
CA PHE A 131 -11.60 -0.21 5.89
C PHE A 131 -12.52 -0.90 4.88
N GLY A 132 -12.84 -2.18 5.13
CA GLY A 132 -13.72 -2.99 4.30
C GLY A 132 -13.00 -4.17 3.63
N THR A 133 -13.81 -5.12 3.14
CA THR A 133 -13.34 -6.37 2.53
C THR A 133 -13.60 -6.45 1.03
N GLU A 134 -14.61 -5.71 0.54
CA GLU A 134 -15.10 -5.73 -0.84
C GLU A 134 -14.50 -4.60 -1.69
N TRP A 135 -13.17 -4.53 -1.76
CA TRP A 135 -12.48 -3.58 -2.63
C TRP A 135 -11.23 -4.21 -3.24
N ASP A 136 -10.82 -3.67 -4.38
CA ASP A 136 -9.89 -4.34 -5.29
C ASP A 136 -8.43 -4.12 -4.89
N VAL A 137 -7.62 -5.17 -5.06
CA VAL A 137 -6.17 -5.17 -4.89
C VAL A 137 -5.54 -5.68 -6.18
N PHE A 138 -4.74 -4.83 -6.82
CA PHE A 138 -4.01 -5.15 -8.05
C PHE A 138 -2.55 -5.46 -7.71
N LEU A 139 -2.20 -6.74 -7.83
CA LEU A 139 -0.84 -7.25 -7.62
C LEU A 139 -0.11 -7.19 -8.96
N SER A 140 0.82 -6.26 -9.14
CA SER A 140 1.45 -6.04 -10.44
C SER A 140 2.81 -6.72 -10.59
N ARG A 141 3.26 -6.81 -11.84
CA ARG A 141 4.63 -7.08 -12.24
C ARG A 141 5.21 -5.89 -13.02
N PRO A 142 6.54 -5.78 -13.15
CA PRO A 142 7.21 -4.74 -13.93
C PRO A 142 6.80 -4.70 -15.41
N ASP A 143 6.36 -5.83 -15.99
CA ASP A 143 5.87 -5.92 -17.37
C ASP A 143 4.47 -5.32 -17.59
N GLY A 144 3.85 -4.82 -16.52
CA GLY A 144 2.50 -4.24 -16.53
C GLY A 144 1.37 -5.26 -16.42
N SER A 145 1.67 -6.57 -16.38
CA SER A 145 0.68 -7.58 -16.04
C SER A 145 0.29 -7.47 -14.57
N TYR A 146 -0.94 -7.88 -14.25
CA TYR A 146 -1.46 -7.84 -12.89
C TYR A 146 -2.44 -8.97 -12.60
N LEU A 147 -2.55 -9.32 -11.32
CA LEU A 147 -3.62 -10.13 -10.75
C LEU A 147 -4.58 -9.23 -9.96
N LYS A 148 -5.87 -9.33 -10.25
CA LYS A 148 -6.93 -8.66 -9.48
C LYS A 148 -7.45 -9.62 -8.42
N MET A 149 -7.47 -9.17 -7.17
CA MET A 149 -8.10 -9.86 -6.04
C MET A 149 -8.90 -8.85 -5.22
N THR A 150 -9.74 -9.33 -4.32
CA THR A 150 -10.35 -8.53 -3.25
C THR A 150 -9.57 -8.67 -1.95
N VAL A 151 -9.81 -7.76 -1.00
CA VAL A 151 -9.26 -7.89 0.36
C VAL A 151 -9.75 -9.16 1.05
N ASP A 152 -11.01 -9.56 0.83
CA ASP A 152 -11.57 -10.81 1.39
C ASP A 152 -10.85 -12.06 0.88
N GLU A 153 -10.60 -12.15 -0.44
CA GLU A 153 -9.85 -13.25 -1.04
C GLU A 153 -8.41 -13.32 -0.52
N LEU A 154 -7.80 -12.17 -0.22
CA LEU A 154 -6.46 -12.09 0.34
C LEU A 154 -6.42 -12.42 1.84
N LEU A 155 -7.51 -12.22 2.58
CA LEU A 155 -7.57 -12.45 4.02
C LEU A 155 -8.89 -13.12 4.43
N PRO A 156 -9.10 -14.38 4.03
CA PRO A 156 -10.33 -15.10 4.36
C PRO A 156 -10.45 -15.31 5.86
N MET A 157 -11.69 -15.30 6.38
CA MET A 157 -11.99 -15.50 7.81
C MET A 157 -11.22 -14.52 8.72
N SER A 158 -11.05 -13.29 8.25
CA SER A 158 -10.24 -12.27 8.93
C SER A 158 -10.81 -11.84 10.29
N PHE A 159 -9.90 -11.63 11.25
CA PHE A 159 -10.21 -10.91 12.48
C PHE A 159 -10.57 -9.44 12.17
N GLY A 160 -11.54 -8.86 12.87
CA GLY A 160 -11.88 -7.46 12.71
C GLY A 160 -12.77 -6.87 13.80
N PRO A 161 -13.34 -5.67 13.57
CA PRO A 161 -14.15 -4.95 14.56
C PRO A 161 -15.30 -5.77 15.15
N GLU A 162 -15.88 -6.68 14.38
CA GLU A 162 -16.92 -7.60 14.82
C GLU A 162 -16.47 -8.58 15.92
N ASP A 163 -15.20 -8.98 15.95
CA ASP A 163 -14.68 -9.90 16.97
C ASP A 163 -14.59 -9.23 18.33
N LEU A 164 -14.29 -7.93 18.36
CA LEU A 164 -14.22 -7.14 19.58
C LEU A 164 -15.60 -6.99 20.26
N ARG A 165 -16.69 -7.16 19.50
CA ARG A 165 -18.08 -7.08 20.00
C ARG A 165 -18.61 -8.44 20.47
N LYS A 166 -17.91 -9.55 20.23
CA LYS A 166 -18.35 -10.89 20.64
C LYS A 166 -18.25 -11.05 22.17
N LYS A 167 -19.16 -11.86 22.73
CA LYS A 167 -19.10 -12.24 24.14
C LYS A 167 -17.80 -12.99 24.41
N LYS A 168 -17.02 -12.51 25.37
CA LYS A 168 -15.78 -13.14 25.82
C LYS A 168 -16.08 -14.11 26.96
N VAL A 169 -15.55 -15.32 26.87
CA VAL A 169 -15.57 -16.27 27.99
C VAL A 169 -14.39 -15.94 28.88
N PHE A 170 -14.66 -15.40 30.07
CA PHE A 170 -13.62 -15.06 31.06
C PHE A 170 -13.38 -16.18 32.08
N SER A 171 -13.99 -17.35 31.90
CA SER A 171 -13.83 -18.47 32.81
C SER A 171 -12.51 -19.19 32.54
N VAL A 172 -11.41 -18.60 33.04
CA VAL A 172 -10.18 -19.36 33.27
C VAL A 172 -10.49 -20.26 34.46
N HIS A 173 -10.85 -21.52 34.20
CA HIS A 173 -10.75 -22.53 35.24
C HIS A 173 -9.27 -22.66 35.59
N ASN A 174 -8.84 -21.97 36.65
CA ASN A 174 -7.62 -22.32 37.37
C ASN A 174 -7.84 -23.70 37.99
N GLY A 175 -7.73 -24.73 37.15
CA GLY A 175 -7.64 -26.11 37.58
C GLY A 175 -6.33 -26.29 38.33
N CYS A 176 -6.47 -26.79 39.55
CA CYS A 176 -5.43 -27.24 40.47
C CYS A 176 -4.34 -28.08 39.79
#